data_AF-A0A151S663-F1
#
_entry.id   AF-A0A151S663-F1
#
_cell.length_a   1.000
_cell.length_b   1.000
_cell.length_c   1.000
_cell.angle_alpha   90.00
_cell.angle_beta   90.00
_cell.angle_gamma   90.00
#
_symmetry.space_group_name_H-M   'P 1'
#
loop_
_entity.id
_entity.type
_entity.pdbx_description
1 polymer ?
#
loop_
_entity_poly.entity_id
_entity_poly.type
_entity_poly.pdbx_seq_one_letter_code
_entity_poly.pdbx_strand_id
1 'polypeptide(L)'
;MESLSEEHAKKMQQAFVHASNHCLRFMNTMTVRCAIDLNIPDIIHKYGQPMPLSQLVASLPIHPSKTSFIYRLMRILAHDGFVSLHKDIENEQEVRYVNYL
;
A
#
# COMPACT_ATOMS: atom_id res chain seq x y z
N MET A 1 -8.24 34.15 -23.68
CA MET A 1 -6.85 34.19 -23.14
C MET A 1 -6.72 33.31 -21.89
N GLU A 2 -7.69 33.37 -20.96
CA GLU A 2 -7.77 32.47 -19.79
C GLU A 2 -7.87 30.97 -20.14
N SER A 3 -8.68 30.60 -21.13
CA SER A 3 -8.88 29.19 -21.54
C SER A 3 -7.62 28.50 -22.07
N LEU A 4 -6.77 29.23 -22.80
CA LEU A 4 -5.49 28.72 -23.29
C LEU A 4 -4.47 28.53 -22.15
N SER A 5 -4.53 29.38 -21.12
CA SER A 5 -3.66 29.24 -19.94
C SER A 5 -4.03 27.99 -19.13
N GLU A 6 -5.33 27.74 -18.94
CA GLU A 6 -5.83 26.57 -18.21
C GLU A 6 -5.50 25.24 -18.92
N GLU A 7 -5.60 25.22 -20.27
CA GLU A 7 -5.25 24.03 -21.06
C GLU A 7 -3.76 23.69 -20.96
N HIS A 8 -2.87 24.69 -21.01
CA HIS A 8 -1.44 24.48 -20.83
C HIS A 8 -1.10 23.99 -19.42
N ALA A 9 -1.74 24.53 -18.38
CA ALA A 9 -1.55 24.09 -17.00
C ALA A 9 -1.94 22.61 -16.83
N LYS A 10 -3.08 22.18 -17.40
CA LYS A 10 -3.52 20.78 -17.39
C LYS A 10 -2.53 19.85 -18.10
N LYS A 11 -2.02 20.24 -19.26
CA LYS A 11 -0.99 19.46 -19.99
C LYS A 11 0.29 19.33 -19.18
N MET A 12 0.75 20.40 -18.53
CA MET A 12 1.96 20.35 -17.70
C MET A 12 1.75 19.47 -16.47
N GLN A 13 0.58 19.52 -15.82
CA GLN A 13 0.22 18.64 -14.72
C GLN A 13 0.21 17.16 -15.16
N GLN A 14 -0.41 16.85 -16.31
CA GLN A 14 -0.45 15.48 -16.84
C GLN A 14 0.95 14.96 -17.17
N ALA A 15 1.79 15.78 -17.81
CA ALA A 15 3.18 15.45 -18.10
C ALA A 15 3.97 15.18 -16.80
N PHE A 16 3.78 16.02 -15.78
CA PHE A 16 4.42 15.84 -14.48
C PHE A 16 3.98 14.55 -13.79
N VAL A 17 2.68 14.23 -13.79
CA VAL A 17 2.15 12.96 -13.25
C VAL A 17 2.72 11.77 -14.01
N HIS A 18 2.75 11.83 -15.34
CA HIS A 18 3.27 10.74 -16.17
C HIS A 18 4.75 10.48 -15.89
N ALA A 19 5.59 11.52 -15.91
CA ALA A 19 7.02 11.41 -15.62
C ALA A 19 7.26 10.92 -14.19
N SER A 20 6.52 11.46 -13.21
CA SER A 20 6.62 11.06 -11.80
C SER A 20 6.26 9.59 -11.62
N ASN A 21 5.14 9.13 -12.20
CA ASN A 21 4.74 7.73 -12.14
C ASN A 21 5.84 6.83 -12.71
N HIS A 22 6.43 7.19 -13.86
CA HIS A 22 7.51 6.42 -14.46
C HIS A 22 8.74 6.32 -13.55
N CYS A 23 9.22 7.44 -13.01
CA CYS A 23 10.37 7.47 -12.09
C CYS A 23 10.13 6.65 -10.82
N LEU A 24 8.89 6.62 -10.33
CA LEU A 24 8.51 5.96 -9.09
C LEU A 24 8.15 4.48 -9.26
N ARG A 25 8.01 3.96 -10.49
CA ARG A 25 7.67 2.54 -10.75
C ARG A 25 8.58 1.53 -10.03
N PHE A 26 9.87 1.85 -9.86
CA PHE A 26 10.79 0.97 -9.12
C PHE A 26 10.36 0.79 -7.65
N MET A 27 9.76 1.81 -7.03
CA MET A 27 9.28 1.70 -5.65
C MET A 27 8.14 0.69 -5.52
N ASN A 28 7.28 0.55 -6.52
CA ASN A 28 6.22 -0.48 -6.50
C ASN A 28 6.84 -1.88 -6.45
N THR A 29 7.86 -2.14 -7.28
CA THR A 29 8.60 -3.40 -7.25
C THR A 29 9.29 -3.63 -5.90
N MET A 30 9.91 -2.60 -5.32
CA MET A 30 10.56 -2.71 -4.01
C MET A 30 9.56 -2.91 -2.86
N THR A 31 8.36 -2.34 -2.97
CA THR A 31 7.26 -2.53 -2.01
C THR A 31 6.84 -4.00 -1.99
N VAL A 32 6.63 -4.59 -3.16
CA VAL A 32 6.29 -6.02 -3.29
C VAL A 32 7.43 -6.90 -2.78
N ARG A 33 8.68 -6.60 -3.16
CA ARG A 33 9.86 -7.32 -2.64
C ARG A 33 9.92 -7.27 -1.12
N CYS A 34 9.75 -6.10 -0.51
CA CYS A 34 9.76 -5.96 0.94
C CYS A 34 8.66 -6.80 1.61
N ALA A 35 7.48 -6.92 1.00
CA ALA A 35 6.40 -7.75 1.53
C ALA A 35 6.78 -9.23 1.54
N ILE A 36 7.42 -9.70 0.47
CA ILE A 36 7.93 -11.07 0.32
C ILE A 36 9.06 -11.33 1.32
N ASP A 37 10.04 -10.43 1.41
CA ASP A 37 11.20 -10.58 2.31
C ASP A 37 10.78 -10.60 3.79
N LEU A 38 9.70 -9.89 4.14
CA LEU A 38 9.09 -9.89 5.48
C LEU A 38 8.12 -11.06 5.72
N ASN A 39 7.92 -11.91 4.71
CA ASN A 39 6.99 -13.03 4.70
C ASN A 39 5.53 -12.66 5.02
N ILE A 40 5.10 -11.46 4.63
CA ILE A 40 3.74 -10.96 4.87
C ILE A 40 2.67 -11.86 4.23
N PRO A 41 2.81 -12.35 2.98
CA PRO A 41 1.80 -13.21 2.34
C PRO A 41 1.51 -14.47 3.14
N ASP A 42 2.55 -15.20 3.56
CA ASP A 42 2.42 -16.42 4.35
C ASP A 42 1.82 -16.15 5.73
N ILE A 43 2.22 -15.04 6.38
CA ILE A 43 1.68 -14.65 7.69
C ILE A 43 0.16 -14.41 7.60
N ILE A 44 -0.29 -13.67 6.59
CA ILE A 44 -1.73 -13.43 6.37
C ILE A 44 -2.45 -14.71 5.99
N HIS A 45 -1.87 -15.53 5.09
CA HIS A 45 -2.46 -16.80 4.68
C HIS A 45 -2.64 -17.77 5.85
N LYS A 46 -1.61 -17.92 6.69
CA LYS A 46 -1.62 -18.78 7.87
C LYS A 46 -2.61 -18.32 8.94
N TYR A 47 -2.93 -17.02 9.00
CA TYR A 47 -3.93 -16.49 9.93
C TYR A 47 -5.35 -16.97 9.59
N GLY A 48 -5.62 -17.32 8.34
CA GLY A 48 -6.85 -18.02 7.90
C GLY A 48 -8.12 -17.17 7.80
N GLN A 49 -8.04 -15.87 8.10
CA GLN A 49 -9.14 -14.91 8.05
C GLN A 49 -8.57 -13.50 7.80
N PRO A 50 -9.38 -12.45 7.55
CA PRO A 50 -8.87 -11.09 7.42
C PRO A 50 -8.02 -10.69 8.64
N MET A 51 -6.73 -10.43 8.42
CA MET A 51 -5.77 -10.23 9.48
C MET A 51 -5.73 -8.76 9.93
N PRO A 52 -5.94 -8.46 11.23
CA PRO A 52 -5.78 -7.11 11.74
C PRO A 52 -4.34 -6.60 11.61
N LEU A 53 -4.17 -5.31 11.31
CA LEU A 53 -2.85 -4.69 11.23
C LEU A 53 -2.02 -4.88 12.52
N SER A 54 -2.66 -4.80 13.68
CA SER A 54 -2.03 -4.99 14.98
C SER A 54 -1.38 -6.38 15.11
N GLN A 55 -2.12 -7.42 14.71
CA GLN A 55 -1.67 -8.81 14.68
C GLN A 55 -0.58 -9.05 13.64
N LEU A 56 -0.70 -8.43 12.46
CA LEU A 56 0.33 -8.49 11.43
C LEU A 56 1.65 -7.89 11.94
N VAL A 57 1.63 -6.69 12.52
CA VAL A 57 2.82 -6.04 13.09
C VAL A 57 3.45 -6.90 14.18
N ALA A 58 2.63 -7.47 15.07
CA ALA A 58 3.12 -8.33 16.15
C ALA A 58 3.74 -9.64 15.65
N SER A 59 3.36 -10.11 14.46
CA SER A 59 3.88 -11.34 13.84
C SER A 59 5.19 -11.12 13.06
N LEU A 60 5.58 -9.86 12.81
CA LEU A 60 6.75 -9.52 12.03
C LEU A 60 8.01 -9.40 12.90
N PRO A 61 9.17 -9.92 12.46
CA PRO A 61 10.43 -9.82 13.20
C PRO A 61 11.08 -8.44 13.02
N ILE A 62 10.39 -7.38 13.44
CA ILE A 62 10.81 -5.99 13.25
C ILE A 62 10.95 -5.23 14.57
N HIS A 63 11.81 -4.22 14.60
CA HIS A 63 11.93 -3.34 15.75
C HIS A 63 10.67 -2.45 15.88
N PRO A 64 10.18 -2.14 17.10
CA PRO A 64 8.97 -1.31 17.30
C PRO A 64 9.00 0.06 16.61
N SER A 65 10.19 0.66 16.45
CA SER A 65 10.35 1.93 15.70
C SER A 65 10.01 1.83 14.22
N LYS A 66 9.83 0.61 13.68
CA LYS A 66 9.51 0.36 12.29
C LYS A 66 8.03 0.08 12.02
N THR A 67 7.21 -0.07 13.06
CA THR A 67 5.78 -0.40 12.96
C THR A 67 5.00 0.53 12.03
N SER A 68 5.29 1.85 12.08
CA SER A 68 4.61 2.83 11.21
C SER A 68 4.90 2.62 9.72
N PHE A 69 6.04 2.02 9.35
CA PHE A 69 6.36 1.70 7.97
C PHE A 69 5.57 0.51 7.46
N ILE A 70 5.23 -0.47 8.31
CA ILE A 70 4.38 -1.59 7.92
C ILE A 70 2.99 -1.10 7.53
N TYR A 71 2.42 -0.18 8.31
CA TYR A 71 1.14 0.43 7.94
C TYR A 71 1.18 1.09 6.55
N ARG A 72 2.25 1.85 6.25
CA ARG A 72 2.43 2.49 4.94
C ARG A 72 2.62 1.47 3.83
N LEU A 73 3.43 0.45 4.06
CA LEU A 73 3.68 -0.66 3.14
C LEU A 73 2.36 -1.34 2.75
N MET A 74 1.55 -1.72 3.75
CA MET A 74 0.28 -2.40 3.51
C MET A 74 -0.72 -1.53 2.74
N ARG A 75 -0.75 -0.21 2.96
CA ARG A 75 -1.60 0.69 2.16
C ARG A 75 -1.17 0.78 0.70
N ILE A 76 0.14 0.79 0.42
CA ILE A 76 0.65 0.79 -0.95
C ILE A 76 0.29 -0.53 -1.63
N LEU A 77 0.53 -1.66 -0.97
CA LEU A 77 0.16 -2.98 -1.47
C LEU A 77 -1.35 -3.09 -1.74
N ALA A 78 -2.19 -2.52 -0.87
CA ALA A 78 -3.63 -2.53 -1.07
C ALA A 78 -4.09 -1.62 -2.21
N HIS A 79 -3.49 -0.43 -2.33
CA HIS A 79 -3.75 0.48 -3.44
C HIS A 79 -3.40 -0.17 -4.79
N ASP A 80 -2.29 -0.92 -4.84
CA ASP A 80 -1.82 -1.59 -6.04
C ASP A 80 -2.48 -2.97 -6.27
N GLY A 81 -3.40 -3.37 -5.39
CA GLY A 81 -4.22 -4.58 -5.55
C GLY A 81 -3.58 -5.90 -5.11
N PHE A 82 -2.42 -5.87 -4.45
CA PHE A 82 -1.75 -7.07 -3.93
C PHE A 82 -2.39 -7.61 -2.64
N VAL A 83 -3.09 -6.76 -1.90
CA VAL A 83 -3.76 -7.10 -0.65
C VAL A 83 -5.14 -6.43 -0.64
N SER A 84 -6.18 -7.11 -0.17
CA SER A 84 -7.49 -6.46 -0.01
C SER A 84 -7.69 -5.93 1.40
N LEU A 85 -8.27 -4.75 1.49
CA LEU A 85 -8.74 -4.17 2.75
C LEU A 85 -10.12 -4.72 3.09
N HIS A 86 -10.26 -5.38 4.23
CA HIS A 86 -11.55 -5.73 4.80
C HIS A 86 -11.93 -4.67 5.84
N LYS A 87 -13.03 -3.96 5.59
CA LYS A 87 -13.61 -3.00 6.54
C LYS A 87 -14.79 -3.69 7.21
N ASP A 88 -14.65 -4.02 8.49
CA ASP A 88 -15.80 -4.47 9.28
C ASP A 88 -16.71 -3.27 9.56
N ILE A 89 -17.99 -3.41 9.22
CA ILE A 89 -19.02 -2.37 9.36
C ILE A 89 -19.24 -2.01 10.84
N GLU A 90 -18.90 -2.92 11.76
CA GLU A 90 -19.11 -2.77 13.20
C GLU A 90 -17.91 -2.15 13.95
N ASN A 91 -16.72 -2.11 13.32
CA ASN A 91 -15.50 -1.67 14.00
C ASN A 91 -14.61 -0.87 13.03
N GLU A 92 -14.97 0.40 12.80
CA GLU A 92 -14.29 1.32 11.86
C GLU A 92 -12.80 1.57 12.18
N GLN A 93 -12.33 1.16 13.35
CA GLN A 93 -10.99 1.50 13.86
C GLN A 93 -9.91 0.48 13.47
N GLU A 94 -10.26 -0.74 13.06
CA GLU A 94 -9.24 -1.77 12.75
C GLU A 94 -9.27 -2.24 11.30
N VAL A 95 -8.25 -1.82 10.57
CA VAL A 95 -7.97 -2.23 9.19
C VAL A 95 -7.52 -3.70 9.16
N ARG A 96 -8.21 -4.52 8.37
CA ARG A 96 -7.89 -5.95 8.17
C ARG A 96 -7.46 -6.23 6.72
N TYR A 97 -6.60 -7.23 6.54
CA TYR A 97 -5.98 -7.56 5.26
C TYR A 97 -6.20 -9.01 4.84
N VAL A 98 -6.42 -9.24 3.54
CA VAL A 98 -6.54 -10.56 2.92
C VAL A 98 -5.49 -10.70 1.81
N ASN A 99 -4.81 -11.85 1.76
CA ASN A 99 -3.72 -12.13 0.82
C ASN A 99 -4.23 -12.51 -0.58
N TYR A 100 -3.54 -12.01 -1.62
CA TYR A 100 -3.67 -12.43 -3.03
C TYR A 100 -2.31 -12.59 -3.74
N LEU A 101 -1.20 -12.47 -2.99
CA LEU A 101 0.15 -12.81 -3.43
C LEU A 101 0.40 -14.31 -3.33
#